data_AF-A0A959J349-F1
#
_entry.id   AF-A0A959J349-F1
#
_cell.length_a   1.000
_cell.length_b   1.000
_cell.length_c   1.000
_cell.angle_alpha   90.00
_cell.angle_beta   90.00
_cell.angle_gamma   90.00
#
_symmetry.space_group_name_H-M   'P 1'
#
loop_
_entity.id
_entity.type
_entity.pdbx_description
1 polymer ?
#
loop_
_entity_poly.entity_id
_entity_poly.type
_entity_poly.pdbx_seq_one_letter_code
_entity_poly.pdbx_strand_id
1 'polypeptide(L)'
;MANNNNPLQPLLDKVPGPLKNKYFLVLAAFFAWMIFFDRHDLLTEWRLQTTVNKLEADKLYYIKQIKLAKQKRMEQEVNEEKFARERYFMKKQGEDVFIIVEEDK
;
A
#
# COMPACT_ATOMS: atom_id res chain seq x y z
N MET A 1 62.85 -2.77 30.65
CA MET A 1 62.11 -2.16 29.54
C MET A 1 61.31 -3.28 28.89
N ALA A 2 59.97 -3.29 29.03
CA ALA A 2 59.17 -4.40 28.50
C ALA A 2 59.00 -4.23 26.99
N ASN A 3 59.73 -5.03 26.22
CA ASN A 3 59.58 -5.10 24.77
C ASN A 3 58.32 -5.92 24.45
N ASN A 4 57.26 -5.27 23.98
CA ASN A 4 56.00 -5.90 23.62
C ASN A 4 55.96 -6.19 22.11
N ASN A 5 56.57 -7.30 21.70
CA ASN A 5 56.48 -7.81 20.33
C ASN A 5 55.08 -8.40 20.07
N ASN A 6 54.06 -7.56 19.97
CA ASN A 6 52.71 -8.02 19.64
C ASN A 6 52.60 -8.21 18.12
N PRO A 7 52.42 -9.45 17.62
CA PRO A 7 52.41 -9.74 16.18
C PRO A 7 51.21 -9.14 15.43
N LEU A 8 50.24 -8.57 16.16
CA LEU A 8 49.04 -7.93 15.62
C LEU A 8 49.16 -6.40 15.46
N GLN A 9 50.29 -5.81 15.87
CA GLN A 9 50.58 -4.37 15.67
C GLN A 9 50.38 -3.89 14.22
N PRO A 10 50.90 -4.56 13.17
CA PRO A 10 50.74 -4.08 11.79
C PRO A 10 49.27 -4.08 11.30
N LEU A 11 48.38 -4.81 11.98
CA LEU A 11 46.95 -4.82 11.69
C LEU A 11 46.23 -3.68 12.44
N LEU A 12 46.59 -3.44 13.69
CA LEU A 12 46.05 -2.34 14.52
C LEU A 12 46.40 -0.95 13.96
N ASP A 13 47.55 -0.80 13.32
CA ASP A 13 47.98 0.47 12.71
C ASP A 13 47.15 0.86 11.48
N LYS A 14 46.57 -0.12 10.79
CA LYS A 14 45.71 0.10 9.60
C LYS A 14 44.25 0.41 9.94
N VAL A 15 43.87 0.36 11.22
CA VAL A 15 42.49 0.61 11.65
C VAL A 15 42.22 2.13 11.67
N PRO A 16 41.17 2.63 11.01
CA PRO A 16 40.83 4.05 11.00
C PRO A 16 40.47 4.55 12.42
N GLY A 17 40.82 5.81 12.72
CA GLY A 17 40.72 6.42 14.05
C GLY A 17 39.42 6.19 14.83
N PRO A 18 38.21 6.26 14.21
CA PRO A 18 36.95 6.02 14.90
C PRO A 18 36.82 4.59 15.47
N LEU A 19 37.39 3.59 14.79
CA LEU A 19 37.33 2.18 15.21
C LEU A 19 38.30 1.84 16.34
N LYS A 20 39.23 2.74 16.70
CA LYS A 20 40.08 2.58 17.88
C LYS A 20 39.37 3.02 19.17
N ASN A 21 38.26 3.76 19.06
CA ASN A 21 37.50 4.23 20.21
C ASN A 21 36.55 3.15 20.75
N LYS A 22 36.79 2.70 21.99
CA LYS A 22 35.93 1.72 22.67
C LYS A 22 34.46 2.13 22.75
N TYR A 23 34.17 3.43 22.90
CA TYR A 23 32.80 3.93 22.95
C TYR A 23 32.10 3.81 21.59
N PHE A 24 32.84 4.04 20.51
CA PHE A 24 32.32 3.88 19.15
C PHE A 24 32.04 2.41 18.83
N LEU A 25 32.93 1.49 19.23
CA LEU A 25 32.71 0.06 19.02
C LEU A 25 31.49 -0.46 19.80
N VAL A 26 31.31 -0.04 21.05
CA VAL A 26 30.14 -0.42 21.86
C VAL A 26 28.85 0.15 21.24
N LEU A 27 28.88 1.41 20.80
CA LEU A 27 27.74 2.05 20.16
C LEU A 27 27.41 1.41 18.80
N ALA A 28 28.42 1.10 17.98
CA ALA A 28 28.25 0.40 16.71
C ALA A 28 27.73 -1.02 16.93
N ALA A 29 28.23 -1.75 17.92
CA ALA A 29 27.70 -3.06 18.30
C ALA A 29 26.26 -2.98 18.81
N PHE A 30 25.91 -1.94 19.57
CA PHE A 30 24.54 -1.69 20.03
C PHE A 30 23.59 -1.41 18.86
N PHE A 31 23.97 -0.54 17.92
CA PHE A 31 23.17 -0.30 16.72
C PHE A 31 23.09 -1.53 15.82
N ALA A 32 24.20 -2.26 15.63
CA ALA A 32 24.17 -3.53 14.89
C ALA A 32 23.22 -4.53 15.57
N TRP A 33 23.25 -4.65 16.90
CA TRP A 33 22.31 -5.49 17.63
C TRP A 33 20.87 -5.04 17.42
N MET A 34 20.57 -3.74 17.51
CA MET A 34 19.24 -3.23 17.20
C MET A 34 18.83 -3.45 15.74
N ILE A 35 19.76 -3.52 14.78
CA ILE A 35 19.40 -3.75 13.37
C ILE A 35 19.19 -5.24 13.08
N PHE A 36 20.00 -6.13 13.66
CA PHE A 36 19.98 -7.57 13.38
C PHE A 36 19.07 -8.38 14.31
N PHE A 37 18.93 -7.99 15.58
CA PHE A 37 18.14 -8.70 16.59
C PHE A 37 16.84 -7.98 16.97
N ASP A 38 16.71 -6.67 16.73
CA ASP A 38 15.44 -5.99 16.99
C ASP A 38 14.41 -6.33 15.91
N ARG A 39 13.18 -6.56 16.35
CA ARG A 39 12.06 -7.01 15.50
C ARG A 39 11.38 -5.87 14.74
N HIS A 40 11.96 -4.67 14.75
CA HIS A 40 11.46 -3.52 14.03
C HIS A 40 11.89 -3.59 12.57
N ASP A 41 11.27 -4.53 11.86
CA ASP A 41 11.37 -4.67 10.43
C ASP A 41 10.71 -3.46 9.76
N LEU A 42 11.51 -2.44 9.44
CA LEU A 42 11.06 -1.21 8.78
C LEU A 42 10.30 -1.49 7.49
N LEU A 43 10.61 -2.61 6.83
CA LEU A 43 9.89 -3.09 5.65
C LEU A 43 8.46 -3.53 5.99
N THR A 44 8.28 -4.18 7.13
CA THR A 44 6.96 -4.60 7.62
C THR A 44 6.10 -3.39 7.96
N GLU A 45 6.65 -2.37 8.63
CA GLU A 45 5.93 -1.14 8.94
C GLU A 45 5.52 -0.39 7.66
N TRP A 46 6.43 -0.28 6.68
CA TRP A 46 6.12 0.32 5.39
C TRP A 46 5.01 -0.45 4.64
N ARG A 47 5.08 -1.78 4.65
CA ARG A 47 4.04 -2.64 4.06
C ARG A 47 2.69 -2.47 4.76
N LEU A 48 2.67 -2.34 6.08
CA LEU A 48 1.46 -2.05 6.83
C LEU A 48 0.87 -0.69 6.42
N GLN A 49 1.69 0.36 6.34
CA GLN A 49 1.22 1.69 5.93
C GLN A 49 0.62 1.68 4.51
N THR A 50 1.26 1.01 3.56
CA THR A 50 0.70 0.86 2.20
C THR A 50 -0.62 0.09 2.20
N THR A 51 -0.76 -0.91 3.08
CA THR A 51 -2.00 -1.68 3.25
C THR A 51 -3.11 -0.81 3.82
N VAL A 52 -2.82 0.03 4.81
CA VAL A 52 -3.77 1.00 5.38
C VAL A 52 -4.27 1.95 4.29
N ASN A 53 -3.36 2.58 3.53
CA ASN A 53 -3.73 3.51 2.47
C ASN A 53 -4.62 2.84 1.41
N LYS A 54 -4.33 1.57 1.06
CA LYS A 54 -5.15 0.80 0.13
C LYS A 54 -6.55 0.54 0.69
N LEU A 55 -6.66 0.13 1.94
CA LEU A 55 -7.95 -0.13 2.60
C LEU A 55 -8.80 1.14 2.70
N GLU A 56 -8.18 2.30 2.94
CA GLU A 56 -8.87 3.58 2.95
C GLU A 56 -9.40 3.96 1.56
N ALA A 57 -8.59 3.77 0.51
CA ALA A 57 -9.02 3.99 -0.87
C ALA A 57 -10.19 3.06 -1.25
N ASP A 58 -10.10 1.78 -0.92
CA ASP A 58 -11.16 0.79 -1.15
C ASP A 58 -12.44 1.18 -0.40
N LYS A 59 -12.33 1.60 0.86
CA LYS A 59 -13.45 2.10 1.66
C LYS A 59 -14.15 3.28 0.98
N LEU A 60 -13.39 4.28 0.53
CA LEU A 60 -13.95 5.45 -0.17
C LEU A 60 -14.65 5.04 -1.47
N TYR A 61 -14.04 4.12 -2.22
CA TYR A 61 -14.63 3.57 -3.44
C TYR A 61 -15.98 2.90 -3.17
N TYR A 62 -16.06 1.99 -2.20
CA TYR A 62 -17.31 1.29 -1.88
C TYR A 62 -18.38 2.22 -1.33
N ILE A 63 -18.03 3.21 -0.51
CA ILE A 63 -18.99 4.22 -0.03
C ILE A 63 -19.61 4.96 -1.22
N LYS A 64 -18.81 5.35 -2.21
CA LYS A 64 -19.29 5.99 -3.43
C LYS A 64 -20.21 5.07 -4.22
N GLN A 65 -19.85 3.80 -4.39
CA GLN A 65 -20.67 2.83 -5.11
C GLN A 65 -22.00 2.56 -4.41
N ILE A 66 -22.00 2.44 -3.07
CA ILE A 66 -23.22 2.28 -2.27
C ILE A 66 -24.15 3.50 -2.46
N LYS A 67 -23.59 4.71 -2.46
CA LYS A 67 -24.38 5.93 -2.70
C LYS A 67 -25.04 5.91 -4.08
N LEU A 68 -24.28 5.56 -5.13
CA LEU A 68 -24.79 5.45 -6.49
C LEU A 68 -25.86 4.35 -6.61
N ALA A 69 -25.62 3.19 -6.01
CA ALA A 69 -26.58 2.09 -6.01
C ALA A 69 -27.89 2.47 -5.30
N LYS A 70 -27.81 3.18 -4.16
CA LYS A 70 -28.99 3.70 -3.46
C LYS A 70 -29.76 4.71 -4.32
N GLN A 71 -29.07 5.60 -5.02
CA GLN A 71 -29.71 6.54 -5.95
C GLN A 71 -30.43 5.81 -7.08
N LYS A 72 -29.76 4.83 -7.73
CA LYS A 72 -30.39 4.01 -8.77
C LYS A 72 -31.60 3.23 -8.26
N ARG A 73 -31.54 2.72 -7.02
CA ARG A 73 -32.68 2.02 -6.41
C ARG A 73 -33.85 2.96 -6.15
N MET A 74 -33.60 4.18 -5.67
CA MET A 74 -34.64 5.19 -5.54
C MET A 74 -35.24 5.58 -6.89
N GLU A 75 -34.42 5.73 -7.94
CA GLU A 75 -34.92 5.96 -9.31
C GLU A 75 -35.82 4.83 -9.79
N GLN A 76 -35.45 3.58 -9.50
CA GLN A 76 -36.26 2.40 -9.81
C GLN A 76 -37.59 2.39 -9.04
N GLU A 77 -37.56 2.61 -7.72
CA GLU A 77 -38.76 2.60 -6.85
C GLU A 77 -39.76 3.72 -7.24
N VAL A 78 -39.27 4.86 -7.74
CA VAL A 78 -40.13 5.97 -8.18
C VAL A 78 -40.84 5.67 -9.51
N ASN A 79 -40.16 5.01 -10.46
CA ASN A 79 -40.75 4.66 -11.75
C ASN A 79 -40.10 3.42 -12.37
N GLU A 80 -40.61 2.24 -12.01
CA GLU A 80 -40.06 0.96 -12.42
C GLU A 80 -40.09 0.74 -13.93
N GLU A 81 -41.20 1.10 -14.61
CA GLU A 81 -41.34 0.91 -16.05
C GLU A 81 -40.36 1.79 -16.83
N LYS A 82 -40.23 3.08 -16.45
CA LYS A 82 -39.25 3.98 -17.05
C LYS A 82 -37.82 3.48 -16.83
N PHE A 83 -37.49 3.06 -15.61
CA PHE A 83 -36.17 2.53 -15.30
C PHE A 83 -35.83 1.27 -16.09
N ALA A 84 -36.77 0.33 -16.20
CA ALA A 84 -36.61 -0.89 -16.99
C ALA A 84 -36.41 -0.61 -18.49
N ARG A 85 -37.16 0.36 -19.04
CA ARG A 85 -37.06 0.75 -20.46
C ARG A 85 -35.78 1.54 -20.77
N GLU A 86 -35.38 2.49 -19.93
CA GLU A 86 -34.20 3.34 -20.19
C GLU A 86 -32.87 2.65 -19.85
N ARG A 87 -32.82 1.86 -18.77
CA ARG A 87 -31.56 1.22 -18.33
C ARG A 87 -31.33 -0.16 -18.91
N TYR A 88 -32.42 -0.91 -19.14
CA TYR A 88 -32.33 -2.31 -19.55
C TYR A 88 -33.04 -2.59 -20.89
N PHE A 89 -33.59 -1.58 -21.55
CA PHE A 89 -34.28 -1.71 -22.84
C PHE A 89 -35.37 -2.80 -22.85
N MET A 90 -36.03 -3.01 -21.69
CA MET A 90 -37.10 -3.99 -21.56
C MET A 90 -38.34 -3.58 -22.36
N LYS A 91 -39.05 -4.56 -22.91
CA LYS A 91 -40.27 -4.38 -23.69
C LYS A 91 -41.40 -5.29 -23.22
N LYS A 92 -42.66 -4.88 -23.44
CA LYS A 92 -43.82 -5.73 -23.19
C LYS A 92 -44.06 -6.69 -24.36
N GLN A 93 -44.81 -7.75 -24.10
CA GLN A 93 -45.17 -8.72 -25.13
C GLN A 93 -46.06 -8.05 -26.19
N GLY A 94 -45.69 -8.17 -27.46
CA GLY A 94 -46.37 -7.49 -28.57
C GLY A 94 -45.85 -6.08 -28.90
N GLU A 95 -44.80 -5.60 -28.22
CA GLU A 95 -44.10 -4.36 -28.59
C GLU A 95 -42.87 -4.62 -29.47
N ASP A 96 -42.69 -3.77 -30.48
CA ASP A 96 -41.47 -3.70 -31.30
C ASP A 96 -40.62 -2.51 -30.86
N VAL A 97 -39.33 -2.76 -30.60
CA VAL A 97 -38.37 -1.75 -30.11
C VAL A 97 -37.27 -1.59 -31.14
N PHE A 98 -37.03 -0.35 -31.56
CA PHE A 98 -35.98 0.01 -32.50
C PHE A 98 -34.91 0.82 -31.77
N ILE A 99 -33.66 0.36 -31.81
CA ILE A 99 -32.50 1.08 -31.28
C ILE A 99 -31.79 1.71 -32.49
N ILE A 100 -31.77 3.04 -32.54
CA ILE A 100 -31.08 3.78 -33.59
C ILE A 100 -29.67 4.07 -33.08
N VAL A 101 -28.67 3.49 -33.74
CA VAL A 101 -27.26 3.75 -33.46
C VAL A 101 -26.73 4.60 -34.61
N GLU A 102 -26.11 5.74 -34.30
CA GLU A 102 -25.36 6.50 -35.31
C GLU A 102 -24.10 5.69 -35.67
N GLU A 103 -23.91 5.40 -36.96
CA GLU A 103 -22.65 4.80 -37.42
C GLU A 103 -21.53 5.84 -37.27
N ASP A 104 -20.53 5.51 -36.45
CA ASP A 104 -19.29 6.29 -36.38
C ASP A 104 -18.65 6.29 -37.77
N LYS A 105 -18.51 7.50 -38.36
CA LYS A 105 -17.84 7.73 -39.65
C LYS A 105 -16.33 7.69 -39.55
#